data_AF-A0A1M7TMK0-F1
#
_entry.id   AF-A0A1M7TMK0-F1
#
_cell.length_a   1.000
_cell.length_b   1.000
_cell.length_c   1.000
_cell.angle_alpha   90.00
_cell.angle_beta   90.00
_cell.angle_gamma   90.00
#
_symmetry.space_group_name_H-M   'P 1'
#
loop_
_entity.id
_entity.type
_entity.pdbx_description
1 polymer ?
#
loop_
_entity_poly.entity_id
_entity_poly.type
_entity_poly.pdbx_seq_one_letter_code
_entity_poly.pdbx_strand_id
1 'polypeptide(L)'
;MQHGIQNVGLFAQLKARVAFGLTLAISGGALATAQAQSVGPGGSNVVTFKVESLRSSAPQHHPERGSVKLSQVPSLGTSRPSLPLNRHLSIFVSDVDTVSQIKFSEVMDKLVSQSGDPLLTKQLLFHQWWDSAGQRPGLGLGPHCDDDAAPVPASGVSTFTSLSMLNSFPYRCPRLEVNEASSDPFTNEADTNPAAYSAIAFSNRFDLVSPPGDCGEYRIVFARNSGKSDPLNRNLIIFEARVPNPKPAEGLNGCRPILEFWHGLSDETINAVERGKRLHDFYLEGLPASSVGPIVDVTHYALGTGQIRSNQFMLNDKDVRLPAPPFDWTLREFKTFLNNGTLTIIPDSVKTNPGNSLFAAGSTDIRIGALNQDIRAQMKELLGGAGPASGVDDVNSIGFGTSGQGVNSFESDEGQADLGDVLAAYAPGNKENPVIQANIAASLSLLRSPLTTLNVVSRLRTQTCAGCHQFSNNDHGLGGKAIWPDKSKGDSTHPAMPFTQQSEKTSDLQPAIVGGGKRYAISLTVECLLDFREAFMKKALGISPATSANHCPTQ
;
A
#
# COMPACT_ATOMS: atom_id res chain seq x y z
N MET A 1 21.12 10.02 -57.41
CA MET A 1 22.46 10.37 -57.92
C MET A 1 23.40 10.49 -56.74
N GLN A 2 24.65 10.02 -56.88
CA GLN A 2 25.78 10.27 -55.97
C GLN A 2 26.18 11.78 -56.02
N HIS A 3 27.07 12.42 -55.25
CA HIS A 3 28.03 12.15 -54.14
C HIS A 3 28.00 13.38 -53.19
N GLY A 4 28.66 13.47 -52.02
CA GLY A 4 29.46 12.50 -51.25
C GLY A 4 30.68 13.15 -50.53
N ILE A 5 30.85 12.84 -49.23
CA ILE A 5 32.11 12.69 -48.43
C ILE A 5 33.28 13.68 -48.66
N GLN A 6 33.81 14.28 -47.57
CA GLN A 6 35.24 14.54 -47.27
C GLN A 6 35.36 15.33 -45.92
N ASN A 7 36.41 15.25 -45.08
CA ASN A 7 37.57 14.33 -45.01
C ASN A 7 38.17 14.32 -43.57
N VAL A 8 39.14 13.44 -43.29
CA VAL A 8 39.73 13.20 -41.94
C VAL A 8 41.24 13.53 -41.88
N GLY A 9 41.75 13.97 -40.71
CA GLY A 9 43.13 13.74 -40.26
C GLY A 9 44.06 14.98 -40.14
N LEU A 10 45.25 14.91 -39.53
CA LEU A 10 45.86 13.93 -38.60
C LEU A 10 47.24 14.47 -38.07
N PHE A 11 47.67 14.09 -36.85
CA PHE A 11 49.06 14.23 -36.29
C PHE A 11 49.66 15.66 -36.12
N ALA A 12 50.72 15.93 -35.31
CA ALA A 12 51.62 15.10 -34.48
C ALA A 12 52.12 15.81 -33.17
N GLN A 13 52.91 15.10 -32.36
CA GLN A 13 53.49 15.49 -31.06
C GLN A 13 54.76 16.37 -31.15
N LEU A 14 55.18 17.06 -30.06
CA LEU A 14 56.53 16.87 -29.47
C LEU A 14 56.75 17.43 -28.01
N LYS A 15 57.20 16.54 -27.12
CA LYS A 15 58.12 16.62 -25.95
C LYS A 15 58.43 17.94 -25.16
N ALA A 16 58.06 17.89 -23.87
CA ALA A 16 58.92 17.99 -22.65
C ALA A 16 59.67 19.28 -22.22
N ARG A 17 59.56 19.62 -20.91
CA ARG A 17 60.62 20.22 -20.06
C ARG A 17 60.37 19.97 -18.56
N VAL A 18 61.37 20.24 -17.72
CA VAL A 18 61.55 19.71 -16.35
C VAL A 18 61.37 20.77 -15.24
N ALA A 19 60.88 20.29 -14.09
CA ALA A 19 60.80 20.83 -12.72
C ALA A 19 61.42 22.19 -12.34
N PHE A 20 60.73 22.88 -11.43
CA PHE A 20 61.35 23.49 -10.23
C PHE A 20 60.33 23.50 -9.07
N GLY A 21 60.78 23.26 -7.84
CA GLY A 21 59.95 23.36 -6.64
C GLY A 21 60.11 24.72 -5.95
N LEU A 22 59.05 25.19 -5.27
CA LEU A 22 59.16 26.30 -4.33
C LEU A 22 58.17 26.13 -3.18
N THR A 23 58.70 26.03 -1.97
CA THR A 23 57.92 26.04 -0.72
C THR A 23 57.65 27.49 -0.33
N LEU A 24 56.39 27.88 -0.12
CA LEU A 24 56.07 29.12 0.60
C LEU A 24 54.79 28.94 1.41
N ALA A 25 54.86 29.24 2.71
CA ALA A 25 53.72 29.19 3.61
C ALA A 25 52.93 30.51 3.58
N ILE A 26 51.60 30.42 3.57
CA ILE A 26 50.72 31.53 3.94
C ILE A 26 49.67 30.99 4.91
N SER A 27 49.66 31.57 6.11
CA SER A 27 48.67 31.36 7.16
C SER A 27 47.36 32.09 6.84
N GLY A 28 46.20 31.47 7.06
CA GLY A 28 44.91 32.17 6.97
C GLY A 28 43.70 31.34 7.37
N GLY A 29 42.98 31.81 8.41
CA GLY A 29 41.54 31.57 8.60
C GLY A 29 41.06 30.14 8.87
N ALA A 30 40.87 29.80 10.14
CA ALA A 30 40.06 28.65 10.52
C ALA A 30 38.56 28.94 10.26
N LEU A 31 38.08 28.57 9.06
CA LEU A 31 36.66 28.36 8.82
C LEU A 31 36.27 27.00 9.42
N ALA A 32 35.40 27.03 10.43
CA ALA A 32 34.88 25.82 11.05
C ALA A 32 33.93 25.12 10.07
N THR A 33 34.45 24.13 9.33
CA THR A 33 33.62 23.18 8.60
C THR A 33 32.92 22.26 9.60
N ALA A 34 31.59 22.29 9.60
CA ALA A 34 30.80 21.34 10.35
C ALA A 34 31.04 19.93 9.76
N GLN A 35 31.88 19.14 10.43
CA GLN A 35 32.03 17.73 10.10
C GLN A 35 30.74 17.01 10.47
N ALA A 36 29.96 16.62 9.45
CA ALA A 36 28.96 15.59 9.60
C ALA A 36 29.66 14.34 10.15
N GLN A 37 29.28 13.89 11.34
CA GLN A 37 29.87 12.68 11.93
C GLN A 37 29.43 11.48 11.10
N SER A 38 30.38 10.87 10.39
CA SER A 38 30.16 9.62 9.67
C SER A 38 29.87 8.51 10.68
N VAL A 39 28.60 8.11 10.79
CA VAL A 39 28.21 6.89 11.48
C VAL A 39 28.88 5.72 10.74
N GLY A 40 29.73 4.97 11.46
CA GLY A 40 30.55 3.93 10.86
C GLY A 40 29.73 2.76 10.28
N PRO A 41 30.30 1.97 9.34
CA PRO A 41 29.58 0.92 8.60
C PRO A 41 29.15 -0.31 9.43
N GLY A 42 29.20 -0.24 10.77
CA GLY A 42 28.68 -1.27 11.67
C GLY A 42 27.20 -1.11 12.05
N GLY A 43 26.53 -0.04 11.62
CA GLY A 43 25.15 0.29 12.05
C GLY A 43 24.05 -0.60 11.47
N SER A 44 24.11 -0.95 10.18
CA SER A 44 23.02 -1.65 9.46
C SER A 44 22.64 -2.98 10.12
N ASN A 45 23.60 -3.89 10.36
CA ASN A 45 23.34 -5.19 10.99
C ASN A 45 22.66 -5.09 12.37
N VAL A 46 22.94 -4.04 13.15
CA VAL A 46 22.31 -3.81 14.47
C VAL A 46 20.88 -3.31 14.33
N VAL A 47 20.62 -2.46 13.33
CA VAL A 47 19.27 -1.97 13.02
C VAL A 47 18.40 -3.12 12.49
N THR A 48 18.89 -3.92 11.55
CA THR A 48 18.15 -5.06 10.97
C THR A 48 17.77 -6.08 12.04
N PHE A 49 18.71 -6.50 12.90
CA PHE A 49 18.42 -7.39 14.03
C PHE A 49 17.41 -6.79 15.03
N LYS A 50 17.50 -5.48 15.33
CA LYS A 50 16.53 -4.81 16.21
C LYS A 50 15.13 -4.75 15.57
N VAL A 51 15.05 -4.51 14.27
CA VAL A 51 13.80 -4.48 13.50
C VAL A 51 13.15 -5.87 13.46
N GLU A 52 13.90 -6.94 13.20
CA GLU A 52 13.38 -8.32 13.25
C GLU A 52 12.90 -8.72 14.66
N SER A 53 13.70 -8.42 15.68
CA SER A 53 13.32 -8.63 17.08
C SER A 53 12.00 -7.91 17.42
N LEU A 54 11.82 -6.67 16.94
CA LEU A 54 10.58 -5.94 17.10
C LEU A 54 9.42 -6.49 16.25
N ARG A 55 9.64 -6.92 15.00
CA ARG A 55 8.61 -7.61 14.19
C ARG A 55 8.11 -8.89 14.88
N SER A 56 9.01 -9.67 15.49
CA SER A 56 8.66 -10.91 16.19
C SER A 56 7.95 -10.70 17.53
N SER A 57 8.16 -9.55 18.19
CA SER A 57 7.54 -9.22 19.49
C SER A 57 6.36 -8.24 19.40
N ALA A 58 6.17 -7.60 18.25
CA ALA A 58 5.02 -6.73 18.00
C ALA A 58 3.69 -7.52 18.05
N PRO A 59 2.58 -6.88 18.48
CA PRO A 59 1.26 -7.46 18.38
C PRO A 59 0.98 -7.92 16.93
N GLN A 60 0.67 -9.20 16.75
CA GLN A 60 0.33 -9.80 15.45
C GLN A 60 -1.10 -9.42 15.03
N HIS A 61 -1.37 -8.12 15.01
CA HIS A 61 -2.62 -7.56 14.55
C HIS A 61 -2.52 -7.25 13.07
N HIS A 62 -3.39 -7.86 12.27
CA HIS A 62 -3.52 -7.50 10.88
C HIS A 62 -3.86 -5.99 10.78
N PRO A 63 -3.20 -5.21 9.91
CA PRO A 63 -3.50 -3.79 9.75
C PRO A 63 -4.93 -3.57 9.28
N GLU A 64 -5.34 -4.28 8.23
CA GLU A 64 -6.71 -4.22 7.69
C GLU A 64 -7.70 -5.11 8.48
N ARG A 65 -7.44 -5.35 9.79
CA ARG A 65 -8.38 -6.10 10.65
C ARG A 65 -9.69 -5.33 10.80
N GLY A 66 -10.82 -6.03 10.81
CA GLY A 66 -12.09 -5.53 11.32
C GLY A 66 -12.73 -6.61 12.19
N SER A 67 -12.76 -6.43 13.52
CA SER A 67 -13.27 -7.47 14.43
C SER A 67 -14.78 -7.45 14.60
N VAL A 68 -15.46 -6.40 14.10
CA VAL A 68 -16.91 -6.21 14.21
C VAL A 68 -17.57 -6.45 12.86
N LYS A 69 -18.39 -7.49 12.76
CA LYS A 69 -19.22 -7.73 11.57
C LYS A 69 -20.36 -6.72 11.51
N LEU A 70 -20.82 -6.35 10.31
CA LEU A 70 -21.92 -5.38 10.11
C LEU A 70 -23.17 -5.71 10.96
N SER A 71 -23.50 -6.99 11.14
CA SER A 71 -24.60 -7.45 12.01
C SER A 71 -24.43 -7.08 13.49
N GLN A 72 -23.18 -6.99 13.98
CA GLN A 72 -22.81 -6.70 15.37
C GLN A 72 -22.68 -5.20 15.69
N VAL A 73 -22.57 -4.33 14.69
CA VAL A 73 -22.49 -2.86 14.89
C VAL A 73 -23.77 -2.35 15.56
N PRO A 74 -23.72 -1.74 16.76
CA PRO A 74 -24.87 -1.06 17.36
C PRO A 74 -25.00 0.37 16.82
N SER A 75 -26.18 0.97 16.99
CA SER A 75 -26.31 2.44 16.90
C SER A 75 -25.54 3.06 18.05
N LEU A 76 -24.62 3.97 17.74
CA LEU A 76 -23.74 4.62 18.70
C LEU A 76 -24.39 5.90 19.20
N GLY A 77 -24.53 6.06 20.52
CA GLY A 77 -25.24 7.18 21.16
C GLY A 77 -26.74 7.26 20.80
N THR A 78 -27.38 8.39 21.17
CA THR A 78 -28.84 8.57 21.14
C THR A 78 -29.35 9.58 20.13
N SER A 79 -28.55 10.60 19.76
CA SER A 79 -28.91 11.55 18.71
C SER A 79 -28.58 10.98 17.33
N ARG A 80 -29.47 11.16 16.36
CA ARG A 80 -29.26 10.78 14.96
C ARG A 80 -28.91 12.03 14.13
N PRO A 81 -27.88 12.00 13.28
CA PRO A 81 -27.58 13.11 12.37
C PRO A 81 -28.73 13.36 11.37
N SER A 82 -28.97 14.64 11.04
CA SER A 82 -30.05 15.06 10.14
C SER A 82 -29.68 15.06 8.66
N LEU A 83 -28.39 15.25 8.32
CA LEU A 83 -27.93 15.27 6.93
C LEU A 83 -27.97 13.86 6.30
N PRO A 84 -28.36 13.73 5.02
CA PRO A 84 -28.08 12.53 4.24
C PRO A 84 -26.57 12.23 4.24
N LEU A 85 -26.21 10.94 4.24
CA LEU A 85 -24.82 10.52 4.07
C LEU A 85 -24.48 10.48 2.57
N ASN A 86 -23.54 11.32 2.14
CA ASN A 86 -22.97 11.34 0.80
C ASN A 86 -21.59 10.66 0.83
N ARG A 87 -21.52 9.43 0.33
CA ARG A 87 -20.32 8.59 0.40
C ARG A 87 -19.08 9.17 -0.29
N HIS A 88 -19.25 9.96 -1.33
CA HIS A 88 -18.14 10.61 -2.06
C HIS A 88 -17.60 11.84 -1.33
N LEU A 89 -18.32 12.33 -0.31
CA LEU A 89 -17.89 13.43 0.55
C LEU A 89 -17.48 12.96 1.96
N SER A 90 -17.91 11.77 2.39
CA SER A 90 -17.77 11.27 3.78
C SER A 90 -17.16 9.87 3.95
N ILE A 91 -16.96 9.11 2.88
CA ILE A 91 -16.38 7.74 2.95
C ILE A 91 -15.15 7.61 2.05
N PHE A 92 -15.23 8.08 0.80
CA PHE A 92 -14.12 8.12 -0.13
C PHE A 92 -14.14 9.44 -0.88
N VAL A 93 -13.31 10.38 -0.42
CA VAL A 93 -13.28 11.78 -0.86
C VAL A 93 -12.22 11.93 -1.93
N SER A 94 -12.61 12.33 -3.15
CA SER A 94 -11.68 12.47 -4.28
C SER A 94 -11.82 13.76 -5.09
N ASP A 95 -12.65 14.72 -4.66
CA ASP A 95 -12.77 16.05 -5.29
C ASP A 95 -11.41 16.78 -5.25
N VAL A 96 -10.89 17.20 -6.40
CA VAL A 96 -9.53 17.75 -6.59
C VAL A 96 -9.27 18.95 -5.67
N ASP A 97 -10.22 19.88 -5.60
CA ASP A 97 -10.12 21.08 -4.77
C ASP A 97 -10.21 20.77 -3.26
N THR A 98 -10.80 19.63 -2.88
CA THR A 98 -10.87 19.14 -1.50
C THR A 98 -9.56 18.46 -1.10
N VAL A 99 -9.03 17.57 -1.94
CA VAL A 99 -7.82 16.79 -1.60
C VAL A 99 -6.54 17.60 -1.69
N SER A 100 -6.50 18.61 -2.56
CA SER A 100 -5.33 19.52 -2.71
C SER A 100 -5.09 20.46 -1.52
N GLN A 101 -5.96 20.48 -0.50
CA GLN A 101 -5.76 21.28 0.72
C GLN A 101 -4.75 20.67 1.70
N ILE A 102 -4.22 19.47 1.44
CA ILE A 102 -3.11 18.88 2.19
C ILE A 102 -1.99 18.45 1.25
N LYS A 103 -0.75 18.72 1.65
CA LYS A 103 0.47 18.43 0.88
C LYS A 103 1.21 17.24 1.43
N PHE A 104 2.07 16.66 0.59
CA PHE A 104 2.93 15.56 1.01
C PHE A 104 4.02 16.05 1.98
N SER A 105 4.54 17.27 1.77
CA SER A 105 5.43 17.93 2.73
C SER A 105 4.81 18.08 4.12
N GLU A 106 3.55 18.47 4.22
CA GLU A 106 2.87 18.69 5.52
C GLU A 106 2.71 17.37 6.30
N VAL A 107 2.37 16.27 5.60
CA VAL A 107 2.34 14.91 6.19
C VAL A 107 3.74 14.46 6.63
N MET A 108 4.76 14.66 5.80
CA MET A 108 6.13 14.25 6.13
C MET A 108 6.75 15.12 7.23
N ASP A 109 6.51 16.43 7.25
CA ASP A 109 6.90 17.34 8.33
C ASP A 109 6.21 16.94 9.64
N LYS A 110 4.91 16.58 9.60
CA LYS A 110 4.17 16.11 10.76
C LYS A 110 4.76 14.84 11.36
N LEU A 111 5.20 13.89 10.53
CA LEU A 111 5.91 12.69 10.99
C LEU A 111 7.28 13.03 11.58
N VAL A 112 8.06 13.88 10.90
CA VAL A 112 9.38 14.32 11.37
C VAL A 112 9.29 15.12 12.66
N SER A 113 8.25 15.93 12.88
CA SER A 113 8.06 16.67 14.14
C SER A 113 7.78 15.77 15.36
N GLN A 114 7.51 14.48 15.14
CA GLN A 114 7.34 13.45 16.18
C GLN A 114 8.63 12.63 16.40
N SER A 115 9.66 12.88 15.60
CA SER A 115 11.03 12.43 15.87
C SER A 115 11.63 13.23 17.03
N GLY A 116 12.42 12.55 17.87
CA GLY A 116 13.30 13.20 18.85
C GLY A 116 14.63 13.68 18.24
N ASP A 117 14.87 13.43 16.95
CA ASP A 117 16.09 13.81 16.23
C ASP A 117 15.94 15.20 15.56
N PRO A 118 16.66 16.23 16.02
CA PRO A 118 16.58 17.58 15.48
C PRO A 118 17.28 17.77 14.13
N LEU A 119 18.03 16.76 13.64
CA LEU A 119 18.68 16.78 12.33
C LEU A 119 17.86 16.08 11.24
N LEU A 120 16.84 15.30 11.63
CA LEU A 120 15.93 14.68 10.68
C LEU A 120 15.07 15.75 9.99
N THR A 121 15.01 15.68 8.66
CA THR A 121 14.13 16.53 7.82
C THR A 121 13.20 15.65 7.00
N LYS A 122 12.10 16.20 6.48
CA LYS A 122 11.21 15.46 5.56
C LYS A 122 11.94 14.91 4.33
N GLN A 123 12.95 15.64 3.84
CA GLN A 123 13.79 15.21 2.73
C GLN A 123 14.69 14.03 3.13
N LEU A 124 15.36 14.11 4.28
CA LEU A 124 16.21 13.02 4.77
C LEU A 124 15.39 11.75 5.07
N LEU A 125 14.18 11.87 5.63
CA LEU A 125 13.29 10.74 5.87
C LEU A 125 12.78 10.11 4.56
N PHE A 126 12.42 10.93 3.56
CA PHE A 126 12.02 10.45 2.24
C PHE A 126 13.18 9.74 1.52
N HIS A 127 14.40 10.30 1.58
CA HIS A 127 15.60 9.68 1.04
C HIS A 127 15.92 8.35 1.71
N GLN A 128 15.93 8.31 3.04
CA GLN A 128 16.11 7.08 3.81
C GLN A 128 15.08 6.00 3.45
N TRP A 129 13.81 6.36 3.29
CA TRP A 129 12.76 5.41 2.95
C TRP A 129 13.02 4.76 1.60
N TRP A 130 13.23 5.54 0.54
CA TRP A 130 13.40 5.00 -0.82
C TRP A 130 14.75 4.32 -1.05
N ASP A 131 15.78 4.64 -0.27
CA ASP A 131 17.06 3.94 -0.24
C ASP A 131 16.89 2.43 0.09
N SER A 132 15.81 2.05 0.81
CA SER A 132 15.48 0.65 1.08
C SER A 132 15.08 -0.19 -0.15
N ALA A 133 14.84 0.44 -1.30
CA ALA A 133 14.70 -0.25 -2.59
C ALA A 133 16.04 -0.51 -3.30
N GLY A 134 17.15 0.01 -2.75
CA GLY A 134 18.52 -0.15 -3.23
C GLY A 134 19.31 -1.25 -2.53
N GLN A 135 20.42 -1.64 -3.16
CA GLN A 135 21.44 -2.52 -2.58
C GLN A 135 22.38 -1.73 -1.66
N ARG A 136 22.98 -2.40 -0.67
CA ARG A 136 24.05 -1.84 0.16
C ARG A 136 25.24 -1.32 -0.69
N PRO A 137 25.93 -0.26 -0.24
CA PRO A 137 25.79 0.41 1.06
C PRO A 137 24.74 1.54 1.11
N GLY A 138 24.11 1.87 -0.02
CA GLY A 138 23.13 2.98 -0.15
C GLY A 138 23.57 4.29 0.50
N LEU A 139 22.64 4.97 1.15
CA LEU A 139 22.89 6.14 2.01
C LEU A 139 23.32 5.72 3.44
N GLY A 140 23.15 4.46 3.81
CA GLY A 140 23.49 3.95 5.15
C GLY A 140 22.54 4.42 6.27
N LEU A 141 21.36 4.95 5.91
CA LEU A 141 20.38 5.54 6.84
C LEU A 141 19.30 4.55 7.32
N GLY A 142 19.26 3.35 6.75
CA GLY A 142 18.21 2.36 7.03
C GLY A 142 18.54 0.98 6.47
N PRO A 143 17.54 0.07 6.45
CA PRO A 143 17.69 -1.24 5.83
C PRO A 143 17.67 -1.17 4.30
N HIS A 144 18.29 -2.14 3.65
CA HIS A 144 18.39 -2.27 2.19
C HIS A 144 17.67 -3.53 1.68
N CYS A 145 17.41 -3.61 0.38
CA CYS A 145 16.73 -4.77 -0.21
C CYS A 145 17.57 -6.06 -0.22
N ASP A 146 18.86 -5.98 0.10
CA ASP A 146 19.83 -7.08 0.15
C ASP A 146 20.43 -7.32 1.54
N ASP A 147 19.83 -6.80 2.61
CA ASP A 147 20.36 -6.98 3.97
C ASP A 147 20.39 -8.46 4.41
N ASP A 148 19.24 -9.15 4.29
CA ASP A 148 19.04 -10.57 4.61
C ASP A 148 19.88 -11.52 3.71
N ALA A 149 20.02 -11.20 2.42
CA ALA A 149 20.69 -12.05 1.43
C ALA A 149 21.28 -11.25 0.26
N ALA A 150 22.44 -11.68 -0.24
CA ALA A 150 23.03 -11.12 -1.46
C ALA A 150 22.14 -11.43 -2.69
N PRO A 151 21.88 -10.47 -3.60
CA PRO A 151 20.93 -10.69 -4.68
C PRO A 151 21.49 -11.62 -5.75
N VAL A 152 20.67 -12.55 -6.23
CA VAL A 152 21.03 -13.56 -7.23
C VAL A 152 20.29 -13.26 -8.55
N PRO A 153 20.97 -13.29 -9.71
CA PRO A 153 20.30 -13.17 -11.01
C PRO A 153 19.28 -14.29 -11.21
N ALA A 154 18.05 -13.93 -11.57
CA ALA A 154 16.95 -14.87 -11.75
C ALA A 154 16.45 -14.89 -13.21
N SER A 155 16.24 -16.08 -13.77
CA SER A 155 15.66 -16.24 -15.11
C SER A 155 14.19 -15.80 -15.12
N GLY A 156 13.79 -15.01 -16.12
CA GLY A 156 12.42 -14.48 -16.25
C GLY A 156 12.24 -13.12 -15.57
N VAL A 157 13.06 -12.79 -14.56
CA VAL A 157 13.19 -11.43 -14.02
C VAL A 157 13.90 -10.54 -15.05
N SER A 158 13.47 -9.28 -15.13
CA SER A 158 14.10 -8.31 -16.04
C SER A 158 15.60 -8.23 -15.72
N THR A 159 16.43 -8.13 -16.75
CA THR A 159 17.90 -8.29 -16.66
C THR A 159 18.63 -7.27 -15.79
N PHE A 160 17.90 -6.39 -15.10
CA PHE A 160 18.38 -5.30 -14.25
C PHE A 160 17.92 -5.42 -12.79
N THR A 161 17.10 -6.42 -12.46
CA THR A 161 16.69 -6.71 -11.08
C THR A 161 17.10 -8.14 -10.73
N SER A 162 17.74 -8.32 -9.59
CA SER A 162 18.07 -9.64 -9.03
C SER A 162 17.04 -10.00 -7.96
N LEU A 163 16.96 -11.27 -7.59
CA LEU A 163 16.18 -11.69 -6.42
C LEU A 163 17.09 -11.75 -5.21
N SER A 164 16.79 -10.91 -4.23
CA SER A 164 17.16 -11.12 -2.83
C SER A 164 16.10 -12.01 -2.16
N MET A 165 16.25 -12.24 -0.86
CA MET A 165 15.28 -12.92 -0.02
C MET A 165 14.96 -12.02 1.17
N LEU A 166 13.71 -11.62 1.38
CA LEU A 166 13.27 -11.00 2.65
C LEU A 166 12.28 -11.92 3.35
N ASN A 167 12.48 -12.17 4.65
CA ASN A 167 11.69 -13.17 5.39
C ASN A 167 11.66 -14.53 4.64
N SER A 168 12.80 -14.94 4.09
CA SER A 168 12.96 -16.17 3.29
C SER A 168 11.97 -16.33 2.12
N PHE A 169 11.44 -15.22 1.58
CA PHE A 169 10.70 -15.18 0.31
C PHE A 169 11.43 -14.32 -0.72
N PRO A 170 11.33 -14.64 -2.02
CA PRO A 170 11.91 -13.80 -3.08
C PRO A 170 11.49 -12.34 -2.95
N TYR A 171 12.44 -11.43 -3.19
CA TYR A 171 12.24 -9.99 -3.16
C TYR A 171 13.12 -9.29 -4.20
N ARG A 172 12.54 -8.48 -5.08
CA ARG A 172 13.28 -7.81 -6.16
C ARG A 172 14.21 -6.73 -5.63
N CYS A 173 15.49 -6.82 -6.01
CA CYS A 173 16.57 -5.99 -5.49
C CYS A 173 17.69 -5.76 -6.54
N PRO A 174 18.08 -4.50 -6.84
CA PRO A 174 17.37 -3.27 -6.51
C PRO A 174 16.05 -3.18 -7.29
N ARG A 175 15.26 -2.13 -7.05
CA ARG A 175 14.26 -1.68 -8.02
C ARG A 175 14.43 -0.19 -8.36
N LEU A 176 13.76 0.26 -9.42
CA LEU A 176 13.85 1.64 -9.95
C LEU A 176 13.33 2.71 -8.98
N GLU A 177 12.51 2.33 -8.01
CA GLU A 177 12.01 3.21 -6.95
C GLU A 177 13.16 3.76 -6.08
N VAL A 178 14.36 3.13 -6.08
CA VAL A 178 15.57 3.68 -5.42
C VAL A 178 15.95 5.07 -5.96
N ASN A 179 15.57 5.42 -7.19
CA ASN A 179 15.86 6.75 -7.74
C ASN A 179 15.17 7.88 -6.95
N GLU A 180 14.05 7.59 -6.28
CA GLU A 180 13.36 8.55 -5.40
C GLU A 180 14.24 8.91 -4.18
N ALA A 181 15.19 8.07 -3.78
CA ALA A 181 16.17 8.37 -2.73
C ALA A 181 17.12 9.53 -3.09
N SER A 182 17.09 9.99 -4.34
CA SER A 182 17.87 11.14 -4.84
C SER A 182 16.98 12.32 -5.30
N SER A 183 15.66 12.17 -5.28
CA SER A 183 14.72 13.18 -5.79
C SER A 183 14.34 14.21 -4.70
N ASP A 184 13.77 15.35 -5.13
CA ASP A 184 13.12 16.29 -4.22
C ASP A 184 11.63 16.38 -4.58
N PRO A 185 10.75 15.67 -3.84
CA PRO A 185 9.31 15.74 -4.06
C PRO A 185 8.66 16.97 -3.42
N PHE A 186 9.41 17.77 -2.65
CA PHE A 186 8.88 18.85 -1.80
C PHE A 186 9.09 20.24 -2.42
N THR A 187 10.11 20.42 -3.26
CA THR A 187 10.26 21.65 -4.05
C THR A 187 9.16 21.72 -5.12
N ASN A 188 8.37 22.80 -5.11
CA ASN A 188 7.29 23.06 -6.07
C ASN A 188 6.29 21.90 -6.19
N GLU A 189 5.67 21.47 -5.08
CA GLU A 189 4.64 20.40 -4.99
C GLU A 189 3.37 20.56 -5.85
N ALA A 190 3.33 21.56 -6.73
CA ALA A 190 2.31 21.65 -7.77
C ALA A 190 2.42 20.48 -8.75
N ASP A 191 1.30 20.17 -9.41
CA ASP A 191 1.13 19.17 -10.48
C ASP A 191 2.20 19.21 -11.60
N THR A 192 2.93 20.33 -11.73
CA THR A 192 3.98 20.55 -12.72
C THR A 192 5.35 19.94 -12.36
N ASN A 193 5.63 19.63 -11.09
CA ASN A 193 6.83 18.86 -10.72
C ASN A 193 6.49 17.35 -10.83
N PRO A 194 7.04 16.60 -11.82
CA PRO A 194 6.71 15.18 -12.01
C PRO A 194 7.21 14.26 -10.88
N ALA A 195 8.19 14.70 -10.07
CA ALA A 195 8.69 13.96 -8.92
C ALA A 195 7.94 14.27 -7.61
N ALA A 196 7.11 15.32 -7.58
CA ALA A 196 6.28 15.64 -6.44
C ALA A 196 5.06 14.70 -6.33
N TYR A 197 4.46 14.67 -5.14
CA TYR A 197 3.32 13.81 -4.82
C TYR A 197 2.11 14.66 -4.40
N SER A 198 1.01 14.57 -5.14
CA SER A 198 -0.25 15.24 -4.79
C SER A 198 -1.22 14.29 -4.10
N ALA A 199 -1.94 14.77 -3.09
CA ALA A 199 -3.06 14.04 -2.53
C ALA A 199 -4.15 13.87 -3.60
N ILE A 200 -4.68 12.64 -3.73
CA ILE A 200 -5.75 12.29 -4.67
C ILE A 200 -7.01 11.76 -3.98
N ALA A 201 -6.90 11.21 -2.76
CA ALA A 201 -8.07 10.84 -1.96
C ALA A 201 -7.82 10.81 -0.46
N PHE A 202 -8.93 10.89 0.28
CA PHE A 202 -9.04 10.38 1.63
C PHE A 202 -10.07 9.25 1.72
N SER A 203 -9.84 8.24 2.57
CA SER A 203 -10.82 7.18 2.83
C SER A 203 -11.05 6.95 4.33
N ASN A 204 -12.32 6.85 4.70
CA ASN A 204 -12.78 6.36 5.99
C ASN A 204 -13.00 4.83 5.91
N ARG A 205 -12.35 4.07 6.80
CA ARG A 205 -12.52 2.62 6.95
C ARG A 205 -12.97 2.27 8.38
N PHE A 206 -14.03 2.91 8.86
CA PHE A 206 -14.69 2.51 10.11
C PHE A 206 -15.26 1.08 10.06
N ASP A 207 -15.48 0.51 8.87
CA ASP A 207 -15.78 -0.92 8.68
C ASP A 207 -14.66 -1.85 9.21
N LEU A 208 -13.45 -1.32 9.39
CA LEU A 208 -12.31 -2.02 9.99
C LEU A 208 -12.19 -1.79 11.50
N VAL A 209 -13.21 -1.26 12.18
CA VAL A 209 -13.16 -1.00 13.63
C VAL A 209 -12.80 -2.24 14.45
N SER A 210 -11.90 -2.10 15.44
CA SER A 210 -11.50 -3.18 16.34
C SER A 210 -11.53 -2.75 17.82
N PRO A 211 -12.71 -2.84 18.48
CA PRO A 211 -12.88 -2.50 19.88
C PRO A 211 -12.16 -3.47 20.82
N PRO A 212 -11.73 -3.00 22.01
CA PRO A 212 -11.82 -1.61 22.48
C PRO A 212 -10.71 -0.70 21.93
N GLY A 213 -9.73 -1.24 21.19
CA GLY A 213 -8.45 -0.58 20.91
C GLY A 213 -8.50 0.58 19.92
N ASP A 214 -9.23 0.45 18.81
CA ASP A 214 -9.21 1.43 17.73
C ASP A 214 -10.59 1.69 17.10
N CYS A 215 -10.65 2.78 16.31
CA CYS A 215 -11.81 3.21 15.54
C CYS A 215 -11.72 2.84 14.05
N GLY A 216 -10.95 1.80 13.72
CA GLY A 216 -10.70 1.39 12.35
C GLY A 216 -9.52 2.12 11.72
N GLU A 217 -9.59 2.33 10.41
CA GLU A 217 -8.48 2.82 9.61
C GLU A 217 -8.87 4.08 8.81
N TYR A 218 -7.93 5.00 8.63
CA TYR A 218 -8.15 6.26 7.91
C TYR A 218 -6.99 6.51 6.96
N ARG A 219 -7.31 6.74 5.68
CA ARG A 219 -6.32 6.76 4.60
C ARG A 219 -6.19 8.14 3.98
N ILE A 220 -4.95 8.56 3.72
CA ILE A 220 -4.63 9.57 2.70
C ILE A 220 -3.82 8.91 1.58
N VAL A 221 -4.26 9.12 0.34
CA VAL A 221 -3.64 8.60 -0.89
C VAL A 221 -2.95 9.75 -1.61
N PHE A 222 -1.65 9.61 -1.83
CA PHE A 222 -0.84 10.48 -2.67
C PHE A 222 -0.47 9.78 -3.98
N ALA A 223 -0.42 10.52 -5.08
CA ALA A 223 0.08 10.05 -6.37
C ALA A 223 1.27 10.88 -6.83
N ARG A 224 2.32 10.22 -7.32
CA ARG A 224 3.43 10.87 -8.01
C ARG A 224 2.93 11.55 -9.27
N ASN A 225 3.24 12.83 -9.43
CA ASN A 225 2.67 13.68 -10.47
C ASN A 225 2.96 13.22 -11.90
N SER A 226 4.08 12.54 -12.14
CA SER A 226 4.35 11.84 -13.41
C SER A 226 3.21 10.90 -13.82
N GLY A 227 2.61 10.18 -12.87
CA GLY A 227 1.53 9.22 -13.14
C GLY A 227 0.24 9.87 -13.68
N LYS A 228 0.09 11.19 -13.55
CA LYS A 228 -1.05 11.96 -14.08
C LYS A 228 -1.09 12.00 -15.61
N SER A 229 0.05 11.73 -16.28
CA SER A 229 0.22 11.72 -17.73
C SER A 229 1.03 10.53 -18.28
N ASP A 230 1.93 9.95 -17.50
CA ASP A 230 2.78 8.81 -17.87
C ASP A 230 2.37 7.53 -17.12
N PRO A 231 1.71 6.56 -17.78
CA PRO A 231 1.26 5.34 -17.13
C PRO A 231 2.40 4.35 -16.78
N LEU A 232 3.63 4.60 -17.24
CA LEU A 232 4.82 3.76 -16.99
C LEU A 232 5.72 4.32 -15.88
N ASN A 233 5.34 5.43 -15.26
CA ASN A 233 6.11 6.16 -14.26
C ASN A 233 5.17 6.63 -13.15
N ARG A 234 4.42 5.69 -12.57
CA ARG A 234 3.41 5.95 -11.54
C ARG A 234 3.90 5.39 -10.21
N ASN A 235 3.64 6.10 -9.13
CA ASN A 235 3.78 5.58 -7.78
C ASN A 235 2.67 6.19 -6.92
N LEU A 236 1.90 5.36 -6.20
CA LEU A 236 0.95 5.83 -5.19
C LEU A 236 1.52 5.56 -3.81
N ILE A 237 1.55 6.56 -2.94
CA ILE A 237 1.86 6.41 -1.51
C ILE A 237 0.54 6.49 -0.73
N ILE A 238 0.27 5.51 0.13
CA ILE A 238 -0.93 5.48 0.95
C ILE A 238 -0.52 5.39 2.42
N PHE A 239 -0.88 6.40 3.21
CA PHE A 239 -0.78 6.34 4.67
C PHE A 239 -2.11 5.83 5.21
N GLU A 240 -2.10 4.68 5.88
CA GLU A 240 -3.29 3.97 6.34
C GLU A 240 -3.23 3.84 7.87
N ALA A 241 -3.72 4.88 8.55
CA ALA A 241 -3.56 5.07 9.98
C ALA A 241 -4.58 4.23 10.75
N ARG A 242 -4.13 3.41 11.71
CA ARG A 242 -5.02 2.81 12.72
C ARG A 242 -5.17 3.78 13.88
N VAL A 243 -6.35 4.40 13.98
CA VAL A 243 -6.60 5.49 14.93
C VAL A 243 -7.16 4.93 16.23
N PRO A 244 -6.48 5.11 17.38
CA PRO A 244 -6.92 4.64 18.68
C PRO A 244 -8.33 5.14 19.03
N ASN A 245 -9.04 4.34 19.80
CA ASN A 245 -10.31 4.77 20.37
C ASN A 245 -10.03 5.85 21.42
N PRO A 246 -10.54 7.10 21.28
CA PRO A 246 -10.27 8.16 22.24
C PRO A 246 -10.92 7.88 23.61
N LYS A 247 -11.88 6.94 23.67
CA LYS A 247 -12.53 6.49 24.91
C LYS A 247 -12.76 4.97 24.91
N PRO A 248 -11.71 4.15 25.11
CA PRO A 248 -11.81 2.68 25.05
C PRO A 248 -12.85 2.09 26.01
N ALA A 249 -13.05 2.74 27.17
CA ALA A 249 -14.04 2.33 28.18
C ALA A 249 -15.50 2.48 27.73
N GLU A 250 -15.79 3.33 26.74
CA GLU A 250 -17.14 3.47 26.14
C GLU A 250 -17.37 2.45 24.99
N GLY A 251 -16.40 1.59 24.70
CA GLY A 251 -16.44 0.67 23.56
C GLY A 251 -16.56 1.44 22.24
N LEU A 252 -17.41 0.96 21.33
CA LEU A 252 -17.64 1.62 20.04
C LEU A 252 -18.16 3.07 20.16
N ASN A 253 -18.84 3.44 21.25
CA ASN A 253 -19.35 4.82 21.42
C ASN A 253 -18.22 5.85 21.46
N GLY A 254 -17.02 5.48 21.93
CA GLY A 254 -15.85 6.35 21.91
C GLY A 254 -15.44 6.80 20.50
N CYS A 255 -15.75 6.00 19.47
CA CYS A 255 -15.48 6.35 18.07
C CYS A 255 -16.49 7.31 17.44
N ARG A 256 -17.60 7.61 18.13
CA ARG A 256 -18.70 8.43 17.58
C ARG A 256 -18.24 9.81 17.07
N PRO A 257 -17.37 10.58 17.75
CA PRO A 257 -16.95 11.90 17.26
C PRO A 257 -16.24 11.85 15.91
N ILE A 258 -15.49 10.78 15.63
CA ILE A 258 -14.82 10.59 14.34
C ILE A 258 -15.87 10.34 13.24
N LEU A 259 -16.88 9.51 13.52
CA LEU A 259 -17.97 9.26 12.57
C LEU A 259 -18.82 10.50 12.31
N GLU A 260 -19.06 11.34 13.33
CA GLU A 260 -19.77 12.61 13.19
C GLU A 260 -18.96 13.63 12.38
N PHE A 261 -17.64 13.71 12.58
CA PHE A 261 -16.76 14.51 11.72
C PHE A 261 -16.89 14.08 10.26
N TRP A 262 -16.69 12.79 9.97
CA TRP A 262 -16.77 12.28 8.59
C TRP A 262 -18.16 12.50 7.99
N HIS A 263 -19.23 12.24 8.75
CA HIS A 263 -20.61 12.47 8.30
C HIS A 263 -20.88 13.95 7.99
N GLY A 264 -20.37 14.87 8.80
CA GLY A 264 -20.50 16.31 8.59
C GLY A 264 -19.92 16.82 7.27
N LEU A 265 -18.99 16.09 6.65
CA LEU A 265 -18.47 16.42 5.32
C LEU A 265 -19.51 16.23 4.19
N SER A 266 -20.59 15.47 4.43
CA SER A 266 -21.72 15.27 3.51
C SER A 266 -22.56 16.53 3.30
N ASP A 267 -22.35 17.60 4.07
CA ASP A 267 -23.03 18.88 3.87
C ASP A 267 -22.60 19.49 2.53
N GLU A 268 -23.53 19.51 1.57
CA GLU A 268 -23.34 20.04 0.22
C GLU A 268 -23.35 21.58 0.18
N THR A 269 -23.68 22.26 1.28
CA THR A 269 -23.50 23.72 1.41
C THR A 269 -22.04 24.10 1.67
N ILE A 270 -21.20 23.14 2.09
CA ILE A 270 -19.76 23.31 2.24
C ILE A 270 -19.08 23.24 0.88
N ASN A 271 -18.32 24.26 0.50
CA ASN A 271 -17.51 24.23 -0.72
C ASN A 271 -16.28 23.30 -0.58
N ALA A 272 -15.68 22.90 -1.70
CA ALA A 272 -14.58 21.94 -1.71
C ALA A 272 -13.34 22.39 -0.89
N VAL A 273 -12.98 23.67 -0.94
CA VAL A 273 -11.82 24.22 -0.20
C VAL A 273 -12.04 24.14 1.32
N GLU A 274 -13.22 24.54 1.83
CA GLU A 274 -13.55 24.43 3.25
C GLU A 274 -13.66 22.96 3.71
N ARG A 275 -14.21 22.07 2.87
CA ARG A 275 -14.22 20.62 3.15
C ARG A 275 -12.80 20.06 3.23
N GLY A 276 -11.92 20.50 2.34
CA GLY A 276 -10.53 20.09 2.28
C GLY A 276 -9.74 20.59 3.49
N LYS A 277 -9.97 21.84 3.90
CA LYS A 277 -9.41 22.38 5.15
C LYS A 277 -9.82 21.55 6.37
N ARG A 278 -11.10 21.19 6.50
CA ARG A 278 -11.57 20.33 7.61
C ARG A 278 -10.87 18.97 7.63
N LEU A 279 -10.60 18.38 6.46
CA LEU A 279 -9.83 17.15 6.34
C LEU A 279 -8.34 17.36 6.68
N HIS A 280 -7.72 18.43 6.20
CA HIS A 280 -6.36 18.83 6.58
C HIS A 280 -6.22 18.94 8.11
N ASP A 281 -7.08 19.74 8.75
CA ASP A 281 -7.06 19.99 10.19
C ASP A 281 -7.31 18.69 10.97
N PHE A 282 -8.26 17.84 10.54
CA PHE A 282 -8.48 16.53 11.13
C PHE A 282 -7.26 15.60 11.02
N TYR A 283 -6.58 15.57 9.87
CA TYR A 283 -5.43 14.69 9.67
C TYR A 283 -4.18 15.17 10.42
N LEU A 284 -3.94 16.47 10.54
CA LEU A 284 -2.71 17.04 11.13
C LEU A 284 -2.86 17.53 12.58
N GLU A 285 -4.07 17.82 13.04
CA GLU A 285 -4.37 18.32 14.41
C GLU A 285 -5.32 17.41 15.19
N GLY A 286 -6.28 16.76 14.51
CA GLY A 286 -7.26 15.84 15.11
C GLY A 286 -8.59 16.50 15.46
N LEU A 287 -9.26 16.03 16.52
CA LEU A 287 -10.45 16.66 17.11
C LEU A 287 -10.22 16.88 18.61
N PRO A 288 -9.46 17.92 19.03
CA PRO A 288 -9.05 18.11 20.42
C PRO A 288 -10.23 18.17 21.41
N ALA A 289 -11.35 18.79 21.01
CA ALA A 289 -12.57 18.87 21.81
C ALA A 289 -13.23 17.50 22.11
N SER A 290 -12.87 16.47 21.35
CA SER A 290 -13.31 15.08 21.52
C SER A 290 -12.18 14.12 21.92
N SER A 291 -11.01 14.66 22.28
CA SER A 291 -9.80 13.89 22.62
C SER A 291 -9.31 12.96 21.51
N VAL A 292 -9.61 13.26 20.24
CA VAL A 292 -9.05 12.56 19.08
C VAL A 292 -7.75 13.27 18.68
N GLY A 293 -6.65 12.54 18.65
CA GLY A 293 -5.36 13.04 18.16
C GLY A 293 -5.32 13.20 16.63
N PRO A 294 -4.21 13.70 16.07
CA PRO A 294 -4.01 13.78 14.62
C PRO A 294 -4.04 12.39 13.99
N ILE A 295 -4.58 12.26 12.79
CA ILE A 295 -4.56 10.97 12.07
C ILE A 295 -3.14 10.62 11.60
N VAL A 296 -2.36 11.64 11.22
CA VAL A 296 -0.93 11.51 10.90
C VAL A 296 -0.12 11.51 12.19
N ASP A 297 0.06 10.31 12.76
CA ASP A 297 0.87 10.06 13.94
C ASP A 297 1.82 8.86 13.68
N VAL A 298 3.07 8.96 14.10
CA VAL A 298 4.08 7.91 13.91
C VAL A 298 3.69 6.59 14.59
N THR A 299 2.87 6.63 15.64
CA THR A 299 2.36 5.42 16.30
C THR A 299 1.24 4.74 15.51
N HIS A 300 0.54 5.45 14.61
CA HIS A 300 -0.54 4.89 13.80
C HIS A 300 -0.06 4.04 12.61
N TYR A 301 1.24 4.09 12.29
CA TYR A 301 1.88 3.32 11.21
C TYR A 301 3.00 2.39 11.71
N ALA A 302 3.15 2.25 13.04
CA ALA A 302 4.17 1.43 13.67
C ALA A 302 3.86 -0.08 13.56
N LEU A 303 4.85 -0.92 13.86
CA LEU A 303 4.68 -2.38 13.94
C LEU A 303 3.49 -2.77 14.84
N GLY A 304 2.59 -3.60 14.30
CA GLY A 304 1.36 -4.03 14.98
C GLY A 304 0.18 -3.02 14.93
N THR A 305 0.34 -1.86 14.28
CA THR A 305 -0.73 -0.86 14.09
C THR A 305 -1.16 -0.77 12.62
N GLY A 306 -1.21 0.43 12.03
CA GLY A 306 -1.48 0.64 10.62
C GLY A 306 -0.23 0.51 9.76
N GLN A 307 -0.23 1.14 8.60
CA GLN A 307 0.74 0.88 7.55
C GLN A 307 0.92 2.05 6.60
N ILE A 308 2.07 2.11 5.95
CA ILE A 308 2.30 2.90 4.76
C ILE A 308 2.42 1.90 3.60
N ARG A 309 1.64 2.05 2.54
CA ARG A 309 1.75 1.18 1.33
C ARG A 309 2.17 2.00 0.12
N SER A 310 2.93 1.38 -0.78
CA SER A 310 3.20 1.95 -2.09
C SER A 310 2.73 1.03 -3.21
N ASN A 311 1.96 1.56 -4.17
CA ASN A 311 1.67 0.89 -5.44
C ASN A 311 2.64 1.42 -6.50
N GLN A 312 3.63 0.61 -6.83
CA GLN A 312 4.78 1.02 -7.62
C GLN A 312 4.61 0.55 -9.07
N PHE A 313 4.65 1.47 -10.04
CA PHE A 313 4.63 1.18 -11.48
C PHE A 313 5.79 1.90 -12.19
N MET A 314 6.98 1.91 -11.57
CA MET A 314 8.12 2.67 -12.07
C MET A 314 8.91 1.83 -13.07
N LEU A 315 8.86 2.22 -14.34
CA LEU A 315 9.64 1.63 -15.43
C LEU A 315 10.60 2.67 -16.03
N ASN A 316 11.65 2.19 -16.69
CA ASN A 316 12.60 3.04 -17.42
C ASN A 316 12.26 3.01 -18.92
N ASP A 317 11.62 4.07 -19.41
CA ASP A 317 11.20 4.26 -20.80
C ASP A 317 12.37 4.26 -21.81
N LYS A 318 13.59 4.56 -21.33
CA LYS A 318 14.80 4.67 -22.16
C LYS A 318 15.60 3.37 -22.28
N ASP A 319 15.20 2.28 -21.62
CA ASP A 319 15.90 1.00 -21.74
C ASP A 319 15.37 0.15 -22.91
N VAL A 320 15.86 0.46 -24.10
CA VAL A 320 15.58 -0.22 -25.39
C VAL A 320 15.94 -1.72 -25.44
N ARG A 321 16.39 -2.33 -24.34
CA ARG A 321 16.75 -3.76 -24.25
C ARG A 321 15.60 -4.64 -23.75
N LEU A 322 14.49 -4.07 -23.29
CA LEU A 322 13.33 -4.83 -22.85
C LEU A 322 12.46 -5.26 -24.05
N PRO A 323 12.13 -6.56 -24.24
CA PRO A 323 10.95 -6.91 -25.01
C PRO A 323 9.74 -6.27 -24.30
N ALA A 324 8.88 -5.59 -25.07
CA ALA A 324 7.85 -4.64 -24.62
C ALA A 324 7.34 -4.92 -23.19
N PRO A 325 7.53 -3.98 -22.23
CA PRO A 325 7.29 -4.27 -20.83
C PRO A 325 5.81 -4.62 -20.60
N PRO A 326 5.49 -5.80 -20.03
CA PRO A 326 4.35 -5.85 -19.14
C PRO A 326 4.65 -4.91 -17.96
N PHE A 327 3.60 -4.27 -17.44
CA PHE A 327 3.71 -3.43 -16.27
C PHE A 327 4.22 -4.29 -15.10
N ASP A 328 5.34 -3.91 -14.50
CA ASP A 328 5.95 -4.64 -13.38
C ASP A 328 5.51 -4.01 -12.06
N TRP A 329 4.20 -4.03 -11.81
CA TRP A 329 3.68 -3.50 -10.55
C TRP A 329 4.12 -4.33 -9.37
N THR A 330 4.45 -3.63 -8.29
CA THR A 330 4.49 -4.22 -6.96
C THR A 330 3.69 -3.40 -5.95
N LEU A 331 3.06 -4.10 -5.00
CA LEU A 331 2.67 -3.54 -3.72
C LEU A 331 3.78 -3.82 -2.71
N ARG A 332 4.21 -2.81 -1.98
CA ARG A 332 5.12 -2.94 -0.83
C ARG A 332 4.52 -2.24 0.39
N GLU A 333 4.73 -2.84 1.56
CA GLU A 333 4.28 -2.32 2.86
C GLU A 333 5.48 -1.81 3.66
N PHE A 334 5.27 -0.73 4.41
CA PHE A 334 6.26 -0.09 5.27
C PHE A 334 5.63 0.28 6.60
N LYS A 335 6.50 0.46 7.61
CA LYS A 335 6.16 0.91 8.96
C LYS A 335 7.06 2.06 9.37
N THR A 336 6.53 2.93 10.21
CA THR A 336 7.36 3.86 11.00
C THR A 336 8.11 3.10 12.08
N PHE A 337 9.35 3.50 12.34
CA PHE A 337 10.17 2.95 13.41
C PHE A 337 10.95 4.07 14.11
N LEU A 338 10.70 4.24 15.42
CA LEU A 338 11.46 5.15 16.27
C LEU A 338 12.59 4.40 16.96
N ASN A 339 13.84 4.73 16.61
CA ASN A 339 15.03 4.16 17.20
C ASN A 339 15.80 5.23 17.99
N ASN A 340 15.75 5.17 19.32
CA ASN A 340 16.44 6.12 20.21
C ASN A 340 16.09 7.60 19.94
N GLY A 341 14.89 7.87 19.44
CA GLY A 341 14.42 9.21 19.06
C GLY A 341 14.38 9.45 17.55
N THR A 342 15.31 8.88 16.77
CA THR A 342 15.32 9.04 15.31
C THR A 342 14.22 8.20 14.66
N LEU A 343 13.36 8.84 13.88
CA LEU A 343 12.35 8.18 13.03
C LEU A 343 12.98 7.68 11.73
N THR A 344 12.68 6.43 11.36
CA THR A 344 12.86 5.87 10.02
C THR A 344 11.57 5.25 9.50
N ILE A 345 11.47 5.07 8.19
CA ILE A 345 10.46 4.24 7.53
C ILE A 345 11.16 2.97 7.02
N ILE A 346 10.64 1.81 7.43
CA ILE A 346 11.24 0.49 7.18
C ILE A 346 10.28 -0.40 6.38
N PRO A 347 10.75 -1.29 5.49
CA PRO A 347 9.91 -2.30 4.84
C PRO A 347 9.27 -3.24 5.87
N ASP A 348 8.10 -3.78 5.54
CA ASP A 348 7.45 -4.85 6.29
C ASP A 348 6.68 -5.79 5.34
N SER A 349 6.28 -6.97 5.82
CA SER A 349 5.58 -7.94 4.95
C SER A 349 4.22 -7.39 4.49
N VAL A 350 3.86 -7.53 3.22
CA VAL A 350 2.52 -7.20 2.73
C VAL A 350 1.52 -8.16 3.37
N LYS A 351 0.59 -7.66 4.19
CA LYS A 351 -0.29 -8.53 4.97
C LYS A 351 -1.40 -9.16 4.11
N THR A 352 -1.79 -10.39 4.43
CA THR A 352 -2.67 -11.24 3.61
C THR A 352 -2.10 -11.56 2.22
N ASN A 353 -0.77 -11.48 2.08
CA ASN A 353 -0.04 -11.87 0.89
C ASN A 353 0.95 -13.01 1.22
N PRO A 354 0.45 -14.25 1.45
CA PRO A 354 1.31 -15.38 1.79
C PRO A 354 2.30 -15.68 0.65
N GLY A 355 3.55 -15.98 0.99
CA GLY A 355 4.59 -16.21 0.00
C GLY A 355 4.31 -17.42 -0.90
N ASN A 356 4.41 -17.23 -2.22
CA ASN A 356 4.10 -18.26 -3.23
C ASN A 356 4.80 -19.60 -3.01
N SER A 357 6.05 -19.60 -2.52
CA SER A 357 6.81 -20.83 -2.24
C SER A 357 6.19 -21.72 -1.16
N LEU A 358 5.27 -21.23 -0.32
CA LEU A 358 4.49 -22.05 0.60
C LEU A 358 3.48 -22.95 -0.14
N PHE A 359 2.98 -22.49 -1.29
CA PHE A 359 2.02 -23.23 -2.12
C PHE A 359 2.70 -24.25 -3.03
N ALA A 360 4.00 -24.11 -3.31
CA ALA A 360 4.74 -25.00 -4.20
C ALA A 360 4.69 -26.48 -3.78
N ALA A 361 4.48 -27.38 -4.73
CA ALA A 361 4.54 -28.83 -4.49
C ALA A 361 5.95 -29.27 -4.08
N GLY A 362 6.04 -30.00 -2.96
CA GLY A 362 7.32 -30.41 -2.37
C GLY A 362 8.02 -29.32 -1.55
N SER A 363 7.38 -28.17 -1.30
CA SER A 363 7.91 -27.16 -0.39
C SER A 363 8.09 -27.73 1.02
N THR A 364 9.26 -27.47 1.61
CA THR A 364 9.69 -27.94 2.93
C THR A 364 9.66 -26.83 3.99
N ASP A 365 9.08 -25.68 3.67
CA ASP A 365 9.01 -24.52 4.56
C ASP A 365 8.15 -24.82 5.81
N ILE A 366 8.73 -24.61 6.99
CA ILE A 366 8.06 -24.87 8.27
C ILE A 366 6.76 -24.05 8.45
N ARG A 367 6.66 -22.91 7.77
CA ARG A 367 5.50 -21.99 7.83
C ARG A 367 4.27 -22.51 7.09
N ILE A 368 4.40 -23.60 6.31
CA ILE A 368 3.26 -24.35 5.75
C ILE A 368 2.31 -24.80 6.86
N GLY A 369 2.81 -25.07 8.08
CA GLY A 369 1.97 -25.40 9.24
C GLY A 369 1.03 -24.25 9.64
N ALA A 370 1.56 -23.02 9.71
CA ALA A 370 0.80 -21.81 10.04
C ALA A 370 -0.21 -21.47 8.92
N LEU A 371 0.21 -21.47 7.65
CA LEU A 371 -0.69 -21.24 6.51
C LEU A 371 -1.86 -22.25 6.49
N ASN A 372 -1.60 -23.53 6.77
CA ASN A 372 -2.66 -24.53 6.85
C ASN A 372 -3.60 -24.34 8.05
N GLN A 373 -3.13 -23.76 9.15
CA GLN A 373 -3.98 -23.38 10.27
C GLN A 373 -4.89 -22.19 9.89
N ASP A 374 -4.35 -21.17 9.23
CA ASP A 374 -5.11 -20.00 8.75
C ASP A 374 -6.23 -20.43 7.78
N ILE A 375 -5.90 -21.30 6.82
CA ILE A 375 -6.86 -21.86 5.85
C ILE A 375 -7.97 -22.67 6.55
N ARG A 376 -7.63 -23.51 7.54
CA ARG A 376 -8.64 -24.26 8.30
C ARG A 376 -9.56 -23.35 9.11
N ALA A 377 -8.99 -22.37 9.81
CA ALA A 377 -9.73 -21.48 10.69
C ALA A 377 -10.78 -20.66 9.91
N GLN A 378 -10.45 -20.25 8.69
CA GLN A 378 -11.27 -19.38 7.84
C GLN A 378 -11.99 -20.11 6.71
N MET A 379 -12.00 -21.45 6.69
CA MET A 379 -12.63 -22.21 5.60
C MET A 379 -14.09 -21.80 5.36
N LYS A 380 -14.86 -21.48 6.40
CA LYS A 380 -16.24 -21.00 6.23
C LYS A 380 -16.34 -19.66 5.50
N GLU A 381 -15.36 -18.78 5.66
CA GLU A 381 -15.32 -17.46 5.02
C GLU A 381 -14.81 -17.60 3.58
N LEU A 382 -13.82 -18.47 3.33
CA LEU A 382 -13.45 -18.89 1.97
C LEU A 382 -14.62 -19.52 1.19
N LEU A 383 -15.48 -20.31 1.86
CA LEU A 383 -16.69 -20.89 1.25
C LEU A 383 -17.86 -19.90 1.08
N GLY A 384 -17.71 -18.62 1.45
CA GLY A 384 -18.75 -17.60 1.27
C GLY A 384 -19.67 -17.37 2.48
N GLY A 385 -19.15 -17.55 3.70
CA GLY A 385 -19.71 -17.06 4.96
C GLY A 385 -20.97 -17.77 5.49
N ALA A 386 -21.95 -18.07 4.64
CA ALA A 386 -23.23 -18.67 4.99
C ALA A 386 -23.22 -20.21 5.03
N GLY A 387 -22.09 -20.84 4.68
CA GLY A 387 -21.86 -22.27 4.87
C GLY A 387 -21.71 -23.07 3.57
N PRO A 388 -21.68 -24.40 3.66
CA PRO A 388 -21.17 -25.28 2.59
C PRO A 388 -22.04 -25.37 1.34
N ALA A 389 -23.34 -25.03 1.42
CA ALA A 389 -24.30 -25.19 0.33
C ALA A 389 -25.11 -23.91 0.03
N SER A 390 -24.77 -22.80 0.69
CA SER A 390 -25.46 -21.52 0.60
C SER A 390 -24.43 -20.40 0.80
N GLY A 391 -24.36 -19.46 -0.13
CA GLY A 391 -23.33 -18.40 -0.14
C GLY A 391 -22.09 -18.74 -0.97
N VAL A 392 -21.93 -19.98 -1.45
CA VAL A 392 -20.81 -20.33 -2.34
C VAL A 392 -20.82 -19.50 -3.63
N ASP A 393 -21.99 -19.10 -4.14
CA ASP A 393 -22.14 -18.22 -5.30
C ASP A 393 -21.82 -16.73 -5.01
N ASP A 394 -21.80 -16.28 -3.74
CA ASP A 394 -21.59 -14.85 -3.39
C ASP A 394 -20.11 -14.49 -3.24
N VAL A 395 -19.54 -13.91 -4.30
CA VAL A 395 -18.15 -13.43 -4.33
C VAL A 395 -17.82 -12.41 -3.23
N ASN A 396 -18.79 -11.61 -2.76
CA ASN A 396 -18.58 -10.57 -1.74
C ASN A 396 -18.44 -11.14 -0.33
N SER A 397 -18.81 -12.41 -0.14
CA SER A 397 -18.73 -13.12 1.13
C SER A 397 -17.45 -13.94 1.30
N ILE A 398 -16.60 -13.99 0.26
CA ILE A 398 -15.30 -14.65 0.29
C ILE A 398 -14.33 -13.80 1.11
N GLY A 399 -13.77 -14.37 2.16
CA GLY A 399 -12.79 -13.72 3.02
C GLY A 399 -11.64 -14.66 3.41
N PHE A 400 -10.44 -14.08 3.49
CA PHE A 400 -9.26 -14.71 4.07
C PHE A 400 -8.31 -13.65 4.62
N GLY A 401 -7.61 -13.96 5.70
CA GLY A 401 -6.46 -13.22 6.18
C GLY A 401 -5.39 -14.16 6.73
N THR A 402 -4.16 -13.68 6.83
CA THR A 402 -3.05 -14.43 7.43
C THR A 402 -2.83 -14.06 8.90
N SER A 403 -2.43 -15.01 9.73
CA SER A 403 -2.07 -14.83 11.15
C SER A 403 -0.83 -13.98 11.41
N GLY A 404 -0.08 -13.61 10.37
CA GLY A 404 1.15 -12.82 10.51
C GLY A 404 2.39 -13.62 10.93
N GLN A 405 2.28 -14.94 11.15
CA GLN A 405 3.37 -15.83 11.62
C GLN A 405 4.48 -16.08 10.57
N GLY A 406 5.09 -15.01 10.05
CA GLY A 406 6.13 -15.05 9.03
C GLY A 406 5.67 -15.59 7.66
N VAL A 407 4.38 -15.87 7.45
CA VAL A 407 3.85 -16.47 6.20
C VAL A 407 3.82 -15.48 5.02
N ASN A 408 3.84 -14.18 5.28
CA ASN A 408 3.67 -13.13 4.26
C ASN A 408 4.99 -12.75 3.57
N SER A 409 4.94 -12.50 2.26
CA SER A 409 6.05 -11.91 1.49
C SER A 409 6.19 -10.40 1.73
N PHE A 410 7.35 -9.83 1.40
CA PHE A 410 7.62 -8.39 1.51
C PHE A 410 7.19 -7.58 0.28
N GLU A 411 6.80 -8.26 -0.79
CA GLU A 411 6.15 -7.66 -1.93
C GLU A 411 5.02 -8.56 -2.45
N SER A 412 4.06 -7.92 -3.11
CA SER A 412 3.12 -8.59 -4.00
C SER A 412 3.42 -8.13 -5.42
N ASP A 413 3.53 -9.05 -6.37
CA ASP A 413 4.10 -8.83 -7.70
C ASP A 413 3.11 -9.25 -8.78
N GLU A 414 2.78 -8.38 -9.74
CA GLU A 414 1.93 -8.77 -10.89
C GLU A 414 2.74 -9.25 -12.10
N GLY A 415 4.01 -8.81 -12.21
CA GLY A 415 4.84 -9.02 -13.39
C GLY A 415 5.22 -10.48 -13.58
N GLN A 416 5.18 -11.29 -12.51
CA GLN A 416 5.48 -12.72 -12.55
C GLN A 416 4.50 -13.58 -11.74
N ALA A 417 3.90 -14.55 -12.42
CA ALA A 417 3.06 -15.57 -11.79
C ALA A 417 3.79 -16.34 -10.68
N ASP A 418 5.07 -16.68 -10.89
CA ASP A 418 5.88 -17.39 -9.88
C ASP A 418 6.10 -16.56 -8.60
N LEU A 419 6.02 -15.22 -8.68
CA LEU A 419 6.21 -14.30 -7.56
C LEU A 419 4.91 -13.82 -6.89
N GLY A 420 3.77 -13.75 -7.62
CA GLY A 420 2.49 -13.27 -7.05
C GLY A 420 1.22 -14.08 -7.36
N ASP A 421 1.24 -15.11 -8.22
CA ASP A 421 0.09 -16.01 -8.41
C ASP A 421 0.22 -17.30 -7.57
N VAL A 422 -0.42 -17.30 -6.41
CA VAL A 422 -0.49 -18.48 -5.51
C VAL A 422 -1.13 -19.71 -6.16
N LEU A 423 -1.98 -19.57 -7.18
CA LEU A 423 -2.58 -20.70 -7.90
C LEU A 423 -1.58 -21.31 -8.89
N ALA A 424 -0.80 -20.48 -9.58
CA ALA A 424 0.29 -20.94 -10.44
C ALA A 424 1.36 -21.68 -9.62
N ALA A 425 1.70 -21.15 -8.44
CA ALA A 425 2.61 -21.81 -7.50
C ALA A 425 2.01 -23.09 -6.88
N TYR A 426 0.69 -23.16 -6.66
CA TYR A 426 0.03 -24.33 -6.06
C TYR A 426 -0.01 -25.55 -6.98
N ALA A 427 -0.27 -25.36 -8.28
CA ALA A 427 -0.49 -26.46 -9.23
C ALA A 427 0.39 -26.41 -10.51
N PRO A 428 1.71 -26.16 -10.42
CA PRO A 428 2.58 -26.07 -11.59
C PRO A 428 2.58 -27.39 -12.37
N GLY A 429 2.08 -27.35 -13.61
CA GLY A 429 1.90 -28.56 -14.43
C GLY A 429 0.96 -29.61 -13.81
N ASN A 430 -0.10 -29.17 -13.11
CA ASN A 430 -1.07 -30.00 -12.39
C ASN A 430 -0.49 -30.81 -11.21
N LYS A 431 0.61 -30.36 -10.62
CA LYS A 431 1.18 -30.95 -9.39
C LYS A 431 0.77 -30.11 -8.18
N GLU A 432 -0.34 -30.47 -7.53
CA GLU A 432 -0.81 -29.82 -6.30
C GLU A 432 0.14 -30.07 -5.12
N ASN A 433 0.27 -29.11 -4.19
CA ASN A 433 0.94 -29.35 -2.91
C ASN A 433 0.11 -30.31 -2.03
N PRO A 434 0.60 -31.52 -1.71
CA PRO A 434 -0.21 -32.56 -1.09
C PRO A 434 -0.62 -32.24 0.35
N VAL A 435 0.15 -31.41 1.08
CA VAL A 435 -0.17 -31.04 2.46
C VAL A 435 -1.32 -30.04 2.49
N ILE A 436 -1.26 -29.01 1.64
CA ILE A 436 -2.34 -28.03 1.48
C ILE A 436 -3.58 -28.70 0.87
N GLN A 437 -3.40 -29.53 -0.16
CA GLN A 437 -4.47 -30.30 -0.80
C GLN A 437 -5.24 -31.15 0.21
N ALA A 438 -4.55 -31.97 1.00
CA ALA A 438 -5.18 -32.85 1.99
C ALA A 438 -5.91 -32.05 3.09
N ASN A 439 -5.33 -30.92 3.52
CA ASN A 439 -5.91 -30.03 4.51
C ASN A 439 -7.23 -29.38 4.01
N ILE A 440 -7.23 -28.88 2.78
CA ILE A 440 -8.42 -28.30 2.14
C ILE A 440 -9.46 -29.41 1.91
N ALA A 441 -9.08 -30.55 1.34
CA ALA A 441 -9.99 -31.66 1.07
C ALA A 441 -10.67 -32.21 2.34
N ALA A 442 -9.94 -32.35 3.44
CA ALA A 442 -10.51 -32.74 4.74
C ALA A 442 -11.52 -31.70 5.25
N SER A 443 -11.23 -30.41 5.08
CA SER A 443 -12.11 -29.32 5.49
C SER A 443 -13.38 -29.24 4.62
N LEU A 444 -13.25 -29.41 3.30
CA LEU A 444 -14.37 -29.49 2.36
C LEU A 444 -15.28 -30.69 2.66
N SER A 445 -14.70 -31.87 2.96
CA SER A 445 -15.42 -33.08 3.34
C SER A 445 -16.18 -32.91 4.66
N LEU A 446 -15.51 -32.38 5.70
CA LEU A 446 -16.12 -32.09 7.00
C LEU A 446 -17.31 -31.13 6.87
N LEU A 447 -17.18 -30.10 6.04
CA LEU A 447 -18.22 -29.13 5.80
C LEU A 447 -19.28 -29.62 4.78
N ARG A 448 -19.02 -30.68 4.01
CA ARG A 448 -19.86 -31.15 2.88
C ARG A 448 -20.01 -30.09 1.77
N SER A 449 -18.93 -29.36 1.49
CA SER A 449 -18.91 -28.36 0.42
C SER A 449 -18.83 -29.03 -0.98
N PRO A 450 -19.49 -28.47 -2.00
CA PRO A 450 -19.38 -28.93 -3.39
C PRO A 450 -18.14 -28.37 -4.11
N LEU A 451 -17.35 -27.49 -3.46
CA LEU A 451 -16.15 -26.92 -4.06
C LEU A 451 -14.99 -27.92 -4.09
N THR A 452 -14.07 -27.74 -5.04
CA THR A 452 -12.82 -28.49 -5.16
C THR A 452 -11.67 -27.81 -4.40
N THR A 453 -10.54 -28.50 -4.25
CA THR A 453 -9.29 -27.92 -3.70
C THR A 453 -8.84 -26.71 -4.51
N LEU A 454 -8.84 -26.83 -5.84
CA LEU A 454 -8.51 -25.74 -6.76
C LEU A 454 -9.45 -24.53 -6.61
N ASN A 455 -10.76 -24.75 -6.43
CA ASN A 455 -11.68 -23.62 -6.19
C ASN A 455 -11.29 -22.84 -4.93
N VAL A 456 -10.94 -23.52 -3.84
CA VAL A 456 -10.49 -22.86 -2.60
C VAL A 456 -9.17 -22.12 -2.80
N VAL A 457 -8.23 -22.64 -3.61
CA VAL A 457 -6.98 -21.92 -3.92
C VAL A 457 -7.22 -20.72 -4.84
N SER A 458 -8.12 -20.81 -5.83
CA SER A 458 -8.56 -19.64 -6.61
C SER A 458 -9.20 -18.58 -5.70
N ARG A 459 -9.98 -18.97 -4.69
CA ARG A 459 -10.52 -18.03 -3.69
C ARG A 459 -9.45 -17.45 -2.78
N LEU A 460 -8.45 -18.22 -2.36
CA LEU A 460 -7.27 -17.67 -1.66
C LEU A 460 -6.55 -16.64 -2.53
N ARG A 461 -6.42 -16.90 -3.83
CA ARG A 461 -5.84 -15.95 -4.79
C ARG A 461 -6.60 -14.64 -4.86
N THR A 462 -7.95 -14.62 -4.85
CA THR A 462 -8.69 -13.34 -4.87
C THR A 462 -8.41 -12.44 -3.67
N GLN A 463 -7.85 -12.98 -2.58
CA GLN A 463 -7.55 -12.26 -1.34
C GLN A 463 -6.10 -11.77 -1.27
N THR A 464 -5.17 -12.32 -2.08
CA THR A 464 -3.80 -11.77 -2.18
C THR A 464 -3.81 -10.46 -2.99
N CYS A 465 -2.81 -9.61 -2.83
CA CYS A 465 -2.85 -8.29 -3.47
C CYS A 465 -2.74 -8.41 -5.01
N ALA A 466 -1.77 -9.18 -5.54
CA ALA A 466 -1.64 -9.42 -6.97
C ALA A 466 -2.78 -10.28 -7.53
N GLY A 467 -3.35 -11.19 -6.73
CA GLY A 467 -4.50 -11.97 -7.15
C GLY A 467 -5.79 -11.15 -7.23
N CYS A 468 -6.03 -10.25 -6.28
CA CYS A 468 -7.11 -9.27 -6.33
C CYS A 468 -6.94 -8.28 -7.49
N HIS A 469 -5.74 -7.73 -7.67
CA HIS A 469 -5.46 -6.65 -8.64
C HIS A 469 -5.21 -7.13 -10.07
N GLN A 470 -4.64 -8.33 -10.29
CA GLN A 470 -4.34 -8.88 -11.62
C GLN A 470 -4.89 -10.30 -11.80
N PHE A 471 -4.32 -11.31 -11.12
CA PHE A 471 -4.43 -12.71 -11.56
C PHE A 471 -5.84 -13.33 -11.48
N SER A 472 -6.76 -12.76 -10.70
CA SER A 472 -8.17 -13.22 -10.65
C SER A 472 -9.12 -12.45 -11.56
N ASN A 473 -8.64 -11.54 -12.44
CA ASN A 473 -9.53 -10.74 -13.27
C ASN A 473 -10.47 -11.62 -14.15
N ASN A 474 -11.79 -11.46 -14.00
CA ASN A 474 -12.80 -12.30 -14.68
C ASN A 474 -12.59 -13.81 -14.43
N ASP A 475 -12.22 -14.21 -13.21
CA ASP A 475 -12.01 -15.62 -12.85
C ASP A 475 -13.33 -16.36 -12.59
N HIS A 476 -13.59 -17.39 -13.38
CA HIS A 476 -14.72 -18.33 -13.24
C HIS A 476 -14.37 -19.58 -12.41
N GLY A 477 -13.11 -19.70 -11.99
CA GLY A 477 -12.54 -20.82 -11.24
C GLY A 477 -12.88 -20.82 -9.74
N LEU A 478 -13.64 -19.85 -9.24
CA LEU A 478 -14.02 -19.80 -7.82
C LEU A 478 -15.02 -20.89 -7.41
N GLY A 479 -15.68 -21.53 -8.38
CA GLY A 479 -16.67 -22.59 -8.16
C GLY A 479 -17.98 -22.08 -7.57
N GLY A 480 -19.03 -22.89 -7.64
CA GLY A 480 -20.37 -22.48 -7.21
C GLY A 480 -20.90 -21.27 -7.99
N LYS A 481 -20.63 -21.17 -9.30
CA LYS A 481 -20.98 -20.02 -10.17
C LYS A 481 -20.41 -18.65 -9.80
N ALA A 482 -19.73 -18.48 -8.67
CA ALA A 482 -19.09 -17.22 -8.32
C ALA A 482 -18.06 -16.82 -9.39
N ILE A 483 -18.13 -15.57 -9.85
CA ILE A 483 -17.23 -14.98 -10.85
C ILE A 483 -16.55 -13.79 -10.18
N TRP A 484 -15.21 -13.72 -10.25
CA TRP A 484 -14.50 -12.51 -9.82
C TRP A 484 -14.71 -11.37 -10.83
N PRO A 485 -14.98 -10.13 -10.39
CA PRO A 485 -15.25 -9.02 -11.31
C PRO A 485 -14.16 -8.80 -12.38
N ASP A 486 -14.60 -8.41 -13.57
CA ASP A 486 -13.71 -7.96 -14.65
C ASP A 486 -13.44 -6.46 -14.54
N LYS A 487 -12.32 -6.10 -13.91
CA LYS A 487 -11.88 -4.72 -13.70
C LYS A 487 -11.44 -4.03 -14.99
N SER A 488 -11.21 -4.78 -16.07
CA SER A 488 -10.95 -4.19 -17.40
C SER A 488 -12.20 -3.55 -18.01
N LYS A 489 -13.40 -3.84 -17.48
CA LYS A 489 -14.66 -3.24 -17.89
C LYS A 489 -15.00 -2.06 -16.98
N GLY A 490 -15.07 -0.87 -17.56
CA GLY A 490 -15.78 0.27 -16.96
C GLY A 490 -17.28 0.22 -17.26
N ASP A 491 -18.01 1.25 -16.83
CA ASP A 491 -19.42 1.49 -17.18
C ASP A 491 -19.62 2.94 -17.67
N SER A 492 -20.87 3.42 -17.74
CA SER A 492 -21.20 4.80 -18.19
C SER A 492 -20.73 5.91 -17.23
N THR A 493 -20.26 5.56 -16.04
CA THR A 493 -19.91 6.46 -14.92
C THR A 493 -18.51 6.20 -14.33
N HIS A 494 -17.95 5.00 -14.54
CA HIS A 494 -16.64 4.57 -14.06
C HIS A 494 -15.76 4.17 -15.26
N PRO A 495 -14.55 4.75 -15.44
CA PRO A 495 -13.67 4.35 -16.52
C PRO A 495 -13.13 2.93 -16.29
N ALA A 496 -12.67 2.28 -17.36
CA ALA A 496 -11.95 1.01 -17.27
C ALA A 496 -10.65 1.20 -16.47
N MET A 497 -10.59 0.61 -15.27
CA MET A 497 -9.40 0.64 -14.41
C MET A 497 -8.93 -0.80 -14.19
N PRO A 498 -8.17 -1.39 -15.12
CA PRO A 498 -7.80 -2.80 -15.05
C PRO A 498 -7.02 -3.16 -13.77
N PHE A 499 -6.35 -2.17 -13.18
CA PHE A 499 -5.43 -2.37 -12.07
C PHE A 499 -5.70 -1.50 -10.83
N THR A 500 -5.86 -0.18 -10.98
CA THR A 500 -5.96 0.73 -9.81
C THR A 500 -7.39 0.95 -9.35
N GLN A 501 -7.60 1.00 -8.04
CA GLN A 501 -8.90 1.28 -7.43
C GLN A 501 -9.36 2.75 -7.63
N GLN A 502 -8.37 3.64 -7.80
CA GLN A 502 -8.53 5.05 -8.11
C GLN A 502 -7.57 5.40 -9.26
N SER A 503 -7.91 6.39 -10.08
CA SER A 503 -7.00 6.92 -11.10
C SER A 503 -6.54 8.33 -10.73
N GLU A 504 -5.23 8.54 -10.76
CA GLU A 504 -4.57 9.84 -10.70
C GLU A 504 -4.56 10.57 -12.05
N LYS A 505 -4.89 9.88 -13.15
CA LYS A 505 -4.78 10.43 -14.51
C LYS A 505 -5.75 11.58 -14.71
N THR A 506 -5.25 12.67 -15.29
CA THR A 506 -6.06 13.85 -15.63
C THR A 506 -7.12 13.55 -16.69
N SER A 507 -6.89 12.57 -17.57
CA SER A 507 -7.86 12.07 -18.56
C SER A 507 -9.11 11.45 -17.95
N ASP A 508 -9.00 10.94 -16.73
CA ASP A 508 -10.03 10.09 -16.12
C ASP A 508 -10.95 10.91 -15.19
N LEU A 509 -10.60 12.20 -14.93
CA LEU A 509 -11.29 13.09 -14.00
C LEU A 509 -12.80 13.22 -14.27
N GLN A 510 -13.58 12.86 -13.25
CA GLN A 510 -15.03 12.98 -13.26
C GLN A 510 -15.48 14.38 -12.79
N PRO A 511 -16.73 14.79 -13.04
CA PRO A 511 -17.32 15.94 -12.35
C PRO A 511 -17.26 15.77 -10.83
N ALA A 512 -16.90 16.85 -10.12
CA ALA A 512 -17.03 16.90 -8.68
C ALA A 512 -18.50 16.75 -8.25
N ILE A 513 -18.71 16.27 -7.03
CA ILE A 513 -20.06 16.04 -6.48
C ILE A 513 -20.78 17.36 -6.22
N VAL A 514 -20.04 18.39 -5.82
CA VAL A 514 -20.53 19.73 -5.48
C VAL A 514 -19.67 20.79 -6.16
N GLY A 515 -20.27 21.92 -6.54
CA GLY A 515 -19.52 23.13 -6.91
C GLY A 515 -18.93 23.17 -8.33
N GLY A 516 -19.18 22.17 -9.18
CA GLY A 516 -18.82 22.20 -10.61
C GLY A 516 -17.33 21.94 -10.92
N GLY A 517 -16.53 21.56 -9.91
CA GLY A 517 -15.12 21.18 -10.06
C GLY A 517 -14.92 19.79 -10.67
N LYS A 518 -13.77 19.17 -10.36
CA LYS A 518 -13.42 17.80 -10.76
C LYS A 518 -13.12 16.91 -9.57
N ARG A 519 -13.23 15.59 -9.76
CA ARG A 519 -12.79 14.56 -8.82
C ARG A 519 -11.98 13.48 -9.51
N TYR A 520 -11.01 12.92 -8.81
CA TYR A 520 -10.29 11.73 -9.26
C TYR A 520 -11.26 10.55 -9.35
N ALA A 521 -11.22 9.84 -10.47
CA ALA A 521 -12.10 8.71 -10.71
C ALA A 521 -11.77 7.53 -9.80
N ILE A 522 -12.80 6.72 -9.55
CA ILE A 522 -12.71 5.44 -8.86
C ILE A 522 -13.25 4.34 -9.76
N SER A 523 -12.79 3.11 -9.55
CA SER A 523 -13.28 1.94 -10.30
C SER A 523 -14.65 1.51 -9.78
N LEU A 524 -15.42 0.81 -10.63
CA LEU A 524 -16.69 0.18 -10.22
C LEU A 524 -16.49 -0.75 -9.01
N THR A 525 -15.35 -1.43 -8.88
CA THR A 525 -15.02 -2.25 -7.71
C THR A 525 -14.95 -1.43 -6.42
N VAL A 526 -14.40 -0.21 -6.44
CA VAL A 526 -14.46 0.68 -5.27
C VAL A 526 -15.90 1.07 -4.97
N GLU A 527 -16.70 1.37 -5.99
CA GLU A 527 -18.12 1.72 -5.80
C GLU A 527 -18.89 0.61 -5.08
N CYS A 528 -18.66 -0.67 -5.46
CA CYS A 528 -19.18 -1.84 -4.72
C CYS A 528 -18.79 -1.80 -3.23
N LEU A 529 -17.52 -1.51 -2.94
CA LEU A 529 -17.00 -1.47 -1.57
C LEU A 529 -17.57 -0.28 -0.77
N LEU A 530 -17.98 0.81 -1.42
CA LEU A 530 -18.62 1.93 -0.75
C LEU A 530 -20.00 1.54 -0.21
N ASP A 531 -20.79 0.71 -0.91
CA ASP A 531 -22.11 0.27 -0.42
C ASP A 531 -22.00 -0.43 0.96
N PHE A 532 -20.98 -1.29 1.14
CA PHE A 532 -20.71 -1.94 2.43
C PHE A 532 -20.28 -0.97 3.53
N ARG A 533 -19.33 -0.07 3.23
CA ARG A 533 -18.84 0.95 4.17
C ARG A 533 -19.95 1.92 4.58
N GLU A 534 -20.81 2.29 3.63
CA GLU A 534 -21.95 3.16 3.83
C GLU A 534 -23.01 2.52 4.74
N ALA A 535 -23.29 1.22 4.55
CA ALA A 535 -24.16 0.46 5.45
C ALA A 535 -23.60 0.42 6.89
N PHE A 536 -22.29 0.22 7.03
CA PHE A 536 -21.61 0.19 8.33
C PHE A 536 -21.68 1.54 9.05
N MET A 537 -21.38 2.64 8.35
CA MET A 537 -21.43 4.00 8.88
C MET A 537 -22.86 4.45 9.20
N LYS A 538 -23.85 4.15 8.34
CA LYS A 538 -25.28 4.42 8.59
C LYS A 538 -25.75 3.71 9.85
N LYS A 539 -25.45 2.41 9.99
CA LYS A 539 -25.85 1.62 11.17
C LYS A 539 -25.22 2.15 12.45
N ALA A 540 -23.94 2.52 12.42
CA ALA A 540 -23.23 3.11 13.55
C ALA A 540 -23.82 4.48 13.96
N LEU A 541 -24.28 5.30 13.02
CA LEU A 541 -24.87 6.62 13.29
C LEU A 541 -26.40 6.61 13.54
N GLY A 542 -27.03 5.42 13.57
CA GLY A 542 -28.49 5.30 13.69
C GLY A 542 -29.27 5.87 12.50
N ILE A 543 -28.60 6.09 11.36
CA ILE A 543 -29.21 6.57 10.13
C ILE A 543 -29.96 5.38 9.52
N SER A 544 -31.25 5.57 9.21
CA SER A 544 -32.04 4.55 8.53
C SER A 544 -31.32 4.10 7.26
N PRO A 545 -31.21 2.78 6.99
CA PRO A 545 -30.88 2.35 5.65
C PRO A 545 -31.97 2.89 4.73
N ALA A 546 -31.59 3.79 3.83
CA ALA A 546 -32.30 3.89 2.56
C ALA A 546 -32.26 2.51 1.89
N THR A 547 -33.10 2.28 0.88
CA THR A 547 -32.79 1.25 -0.12
C THR A 547 -31.39 1.57 -0.66
N SER A 548 -30.38 0.81 -0.22
CA SER A 548 -29.04 0.93 -0.79
C SER A 548 -29.20 0.67 -2.27
N ALA A 549 -28.89 1.67 -3.10
CA ALA A 549 -28.73 1.40 -4.51
C ALA A 549 -27.65 0.32 -4.58
N ASN A 550 -28.02 -0.82 -5.16
CA ASN A 550 -27.17 -1.99 -5.21
C ASN A 550 -26.31 -1.81 -6.46
N HIS A 551 -25.18 -1.10 -6.35
CA HIS A 551 -24.36 -0.75 -7.52
C HIS A 551 -23.72 -1.98 -8.14
N CYS A 552 -23.55 -3.03 -7.33
CA CYS A 552 -23.01 -4.31 -7.71
C CYS A 552 -24.01 -5.40 -7.35
N PRO A 553 -25.11 -5.53 -8.11
CA PRO A 553 -26.04 -6.64 -7.93
C PRO A 553 -25.27 -7.96 -8.08
N THR A 554 -25.65 -8.95 -7.26
CA THR A 554 -25.10 -10.31 -7.32
C THR A 554 -25.16 -10.82 -8.75
N GLN A 555 -23.99 -11.03 -9.37
CA GLN A 555 -23.85 -11.60 -10.72
C GLN A 555 -24.00 -13.13 -10.70
#